data_AF-A0A075V3M5-F1
#
_entry.id   AF-A0A075V3M5-F1
#
_cell.length_a   1.000
_cell.length_b   1.000
_cell.length_c   1.000
_cell.angle_alpha   90.00
_cell.angle_beta   90.00
_cell.angle_gamma   90.00
#
_symmetry.space_group_name_H-M   'P 1'
#
loop_
_entity.id
_entity.type
_entity.pdbx_description
1 polymer ?
#
loop_
_entity_poly.entity_id
_entity_poly.type
_entity_poly.pdbx_seq_one_letter_code
_entity_poly.pdbx_strand_id
1 'polypeptide(L)'
;MREIEFRRFSTEPRRPDERETWLQFLIDGVSFLDLVREAELPDALAEQKERSEEFPTEPAPLLAGDYANSTRLSAGHLLGEAPDRVPHGAEDDEYLLLGCACGIEECWALVAKIAADEDSVTWSDLRNTYRDWNYDAMGVLTFSRRQYERALRAAFGS
;
A
#
# COMPACT_ATOMS: atom_id res chain seq x y z
N MET A 1 -11.96 -4.67 15.33
CA MET A 1 -11.29 -3.59 14.58
C MET A 1 -9.80 -3.78 14.73
N ARG A 2 -9.06 -3.56 13.64
CA ARG A 2 -7.60 -3.57 13.60
C ARG A 2 -7.05 -2.27 14.20
N GLU A 3 -5.79 -2.30 14.63
CA GLU A 3 -5.03 -1.12 15.01
C GLU A 3 -4.12 -0.69 13.84
N ILE A 4 -4.06 0.61 13.54
CA ILE A 4 -3.12 1.14 12.54
C ILE A 4 -2.13 2.15 13.15
N GLU A 5 -0.87 2.07 12.73
CA GLU A 5 0.15 3.06 13.02
C GLU A 5 0.74 3.60 11.72
N PHE A 6 0.91 4.92 11.65
CA PHE A 6 1.60 5.60 10.56
C PHE A 6 2.98 6.02 11.06
N ARG A 7 4.05 5.49 10.44
CA ARG A 7 5.43 5.84 10.80
C ARG A 7 6.08 6.63 9.68
N ARG A 8 6.50 7.85 9.99
CA ARG A 8 7.36 8.64 9.12
C ARG A 8 8.82 8.43 9.46
N PHE A 9 9.63 8.16 8.46
CA PHE A 9 11.08 8.08 8.62
C PHE A 9 11.78 8.64 7.39
N SER A 10 12.96 9.20 7.60
CA SER A 10 13.84 9.62 6.52
C SER A 10 14.94 8.57 6.37
N THR A 11 15.21 8.17 5.15
CA THR A 11 16.44 7.44 4.84
C THR A 11 17.58 8.45 4.71
N GLU A 12 18.84 8.01 4.90
CA GLU A 12 19.96 8.88 4.61
C GLU A 12 19.87 9.37 3.15
N PRO A 13 19.96 10.69 2.92
CA PRO A 13 19.85 11.25 1.58
C PRO A 13 20.95 10.67 0.68
N ARG A 14 20.58 10.14 -0.50
CA ARG A 14 21.58 9.81 -1.53
C ARG A 14 22.20 11.07 -2.13
N ARG A 15 21.49 12.21 -2.06
CA ARG A 15 21.96 13.56 -2.41
C ARG A 15 21.50 14.60 -1.38
N PRO A 16 22.27 15.68 -1.12
CA PRO A 16 21.98 16.66 -0.05
C PRO A 16 20.58 17.29 -0.08
N ASP A 17 19.95 17.33 -1.25
CA ASP A 17 18.64 17.89 -1.56
C ASP A 17 17.48 16.85 -1.50
N GLU A 18 17.78 15.55 -1.42
CA GLU A 18 16.81 14.45 -1.43
C GLU A 18 16.49 13.95 -0.01
N ARG A 19 15.91 14.78 0.84
CA ARG A 19 15.26 14.27 2.06
C ARG A 19 13.88 13.75 1.72
N GLU A 20 13.81 12.51 1.24
CA GLU A 20 12.55 11.80 1.11
C GLU A 20 12.10 11.27 2.48
N THR A 21 10.87 11.62 2.84
CA THR A 21 10.21 11.08 4.04
C THR A 21 9.23 10.02 3.60
N TRP A 22 9.52 8.79 4.02
CA TRP A 22 8.72 7.61 3.78
C TRP A 22 7.63 7.50 4.82
N LEU A 23 6.46 7.00 4.41
CA LEU A 23 5.32 6.70 5.26
C LEU A 23 5.07 5.19 5.23
N GLN A 24 5.39 4.52 6.34
CA GLN A 24 5.06 3.11 6.55
C GLN A 24 3.75 2.99 7.31
N PHE A 25 2.96 1.98 6.95
CA PHE A 25 1.77 1.57 7.69
C PHE A 25 2.07 0.29 8.46
N LEU A 26 1.67 0.25 9.72
CA LEU A 26 1.66 -0.96 10.52
C LEU A 26 0.22 -1.30 10.88
N ILE A 27 -0.22 -2.50 10.58
CA ILE A 27 -1.53 -3.03 10.98
C ILE A 27 -1.30 -4.08 12.04
N ASP A 28 -1.86 -3.87 13.23
CA ASP A 28 -1.60 -4.69 14.42
C ASP A 28 -0.10 -4.89 14.70
N GLY A 29 0.70 -3.86 14.42
CA GLY A 29 2.17 -3.89 14.58
C GLY A 29 2.94 -4.57 13.45
N VAL A 30 2.27 -5.11 12.43
CA VAL A 30 2.89 -5.76 11.26
C VAL A 30 2.93 -4.80 10.08
N SER A 31 4.04 -4.78 9.35
CA SER A 31 4.19 -4.00 8.11
C SER A 31 3.08 -4.32 7.12
N PHE A 32 2.30 -3.32 6.73
CA PHE A 32 1.27 -3.49 5.70
C PHE A 32 1.87 -3.98 4.38
N LEU A 33 3.06 -3.50 4.02
CA LEU A 33 3.79 -4.00 2.86
C LEU A 33 4.08 -5.51 2.95
N ASP A 34 4.41 -6.02 4.14
CA ASP A 34 4.66 -7.45 4.30
C ASP A 34 3.35 -8.26 4.25
N LEU A 35 2.24 -7.72 4.79
CA LEU A 35 0.91 -8.32 4.65
C LEU A 35 0.47 -8.43 3.18
N VAL A 36 0.73 -7.39 2.39
CA VAL A 36 0.45 -7.39 0.94
C VAL A 36 1.28 -8.44 0.23
N ARG A 37 2.59 -8.52 0.52
CA ARG A 37 3.48 -9.54 -0.06
C ARG A 37 3.05 -10.97 0.30
N GLU A 38 2.57 -11.17 1.53
CA GLU A 38 2.03 -12.46 1.96
C GLU A 38 0.75 -12.82 1.19
N ALA A 39 -0.16 -11.85 1.01
CA ALA A 39 -1.39 -12.04 0.25
C ALA A 39 -1.12 -12.38 -1.23
N GLU A 40 -0.10 -11.76 -1.82
CA GLU A 40 0.32 -11.98 -3.21
C GLU A 40 1.09 -13.28 -3.45
N LEU A 41 1.62 -13.90 -2.39
CA LEU A 41 2.53 -15.03 -2.50
C LEU A 41 1.95 -16.25 -3.26
N PRO A 42 0.68 -16.65 -3.07
CA PRO A 42 0.10 -17.76 -3.82
C PRO A 42 0.10 -17.53 -5.34
N ASP A 43 -0.33 -16.34 -5.78
CA ASP A 43 -0.38 -15.98 -7.20
C ASP A 43 1.04 -15.82 -7.77
N ALA A 44 1.96 -15.23 -6.99
CA ALA A 44 3.37 -15.11 -7.39
C ALA A 44 4.04 -16.45 -7.62
N LEU A 45 3.81 -17.43 -6.75
CA LEU A 45 4.35 -18.78 -6.88
C LEU A 45 3.69 -19.55 -8.03
N ALA A 46 2.39 -19.35 -8.27
CA ALA A 46 1.68 -19.95 -9.39
C ALA A 46 2.24 -19.45 -10.74
N GLU A 47 2.35 -18.13 -10.91
CA GLU A 47 2.93 -17.54 -12.13
C GLU A 47 4.39 -17.95 -12.32
N GLN A 48 5.19 -17.97 -11.25
CA GLN A 48 6.58 -18.41 -11.33
C GLN A 48 6.72 -19.86 -11.79
N LYS A 49 5.83 -20.74 -11.31
CA LYS A 49 5.81 -22.15 -11.74
C LYS A 49 5.46 -22.26 -13.22
N GLU A 50 4.44 -21.55 -13.68
CA GLU A 50 4.06 -21.52 -15.11
C GLU A 50 5.21 -21.04 -15.99
N ARG A 51 5.90 -19.97 -15.58
CA ARG A 51 7.04 -19.41 -16.32
C ARG A 51 8.28 -20.29 -16.29
N SER A 52 8.43 -21.17 -15.28
CA SER A 52 9.60 -22.04 -15.15
C SER A 52 9.74 -23.11 -16.25
N GLU A 53 8.67 -23.32 -17.02
CA GLU A 53 8.69 -24.20 -18.20
C GLU A 53 9.43 -23.56 -19.38
N GLU A 54 9.47 -22.23 -19.44
CA GLU A 54 10.07 -21.46 -20.55
C GLU A 54 11.35 -20.72 -20.13
N PHE A 55 11.49 -20.38 -18.85
CA PHE A 55 12.59 -19.57 -18.32
C PHE A 55 13.22 -20.22 -17.08
N PRO A 56 14.52 -19.96 -16.79
CA PRO A 56 15.11 -20.35 -15.52
C PRO A 56 14.31 -19.81 -14.34
N THR A 57 14.13 -20.64 -13.31
CA THR A 57 13.43 -20.24 -12.09
C THR A 57 14.16 -19.08 -11.41
N GLU A 58 13.46 -17.96 -11.22
CA GLU A 58 13.97 -16.83 -10.45
C GLU A 58 14.18 -17.22 -8.97
N PRO A 59 15.18 -16.66 -8.27
CA PRO A 59 15.45 -17.03 -6.87
C PRO A 59 14.43 -16.47 -5.88
N ALA A 60 13.63 -15.47 -6.28
CA ALA A 60 12.61 -14.83 -5.46
C ALA A 60 11.23 -14.90 -6.13
N PRO A 61 10.12 -14.95 -5.36
CA PRO A 61 8.78 -14.89 -5.90
C PRO A 61 8.55 -13.62 -6.73
N LEU A 62 7.82 -13.76 -7.82
CA LEU A 62 7.50 -12.69 -8.76
C LEU A 62 6.33 -11.84 -8.25
N LEU A 63 6.50 -11.12 -7.13
CA LEU A 63 5.44 -10.30 -6.52
C LEU A 63 4.80 -9.30 -7.49
N ALA A 64 3.59 -8.82 -7.18
CA ALA A 64 2.79 -8.00 -8.09
C ALA A 64 3.35 -6.59 -8.29
N GLY A 65 4.40 -6.22 -7.58
CA GLY A 65 5.10 -4.96 -7.71
C GLY A 65 6.29 -4.90 -6.78
N ASP A 66 7.31 -4.14 -7.16
CA ASP A 66 8.39 -3.73 -6.25
C ASP A 66 7.89 -2.55 -5.41
N TYR A 67 6.86 -2.78 -4.60
CA TYR A 67 6.25 -1.73 -3.80
C TYR A 67 7.25 -1.19 -2.78
N ALA A 68 7.20 0.13 -2.60
CA ALA A 68 7.85 0.82 -1.51
C ALA A 68 6.82 1.44 -0.57
N ASN A 69 7.28 1.81 0.63
CA ASN A 69 6.51 2.68 1.50
C ASN A 69 6.11 3.95 0.74
N SER A 70 4.93 4.46 1.02
CA SER A 70 4.41 5.60 0.28
C SER A 70 5.16 6.88 0.67
N THR A 71 5.52 7.69 -0.32
CA THR A 71 6.01 9.05 -0.09
C THR A 71 4.89 10.03 -0.40
N ARG A 72 4.71 11.10 0.39
CA ARG A 72 3.78 12.21 0.06
C ARG A 72 2.27 11.92 0.06
N LEU A 73 1.79 10.90 0.79
CA LEU A 73 0.36 10.79 1.10
C LEU A 73 0.01 11.69 2.28
N SER A 74 -1.13 12.37 2.21
CA SER A 74 -1.70 13.28 3.20
C SER A 74 -2.68 12.54 4.12
N ALA A 75 -3.01 13.16 5.24
CA ALA A 75 -4.04 12.64 6.13
C ALA A 75 -5.42 12.58 5.43
N GLY A 76 -5.74 13.56 4.59
CA GLY A 76 -7.00 13.60 3.85
C GLY A 76 -7.13 12.44 2.85
N HIS A 77 -6.06 12.14 2.10
CA HIS A 77 -6.01 10.97 1.22
C HIS A 77 -6.28 9.67 1.99
N LEU A 78 -5.62 9.51 3.15
CA LEU A 78 -5.81 8.35 4.01
C LEU A 78 -7.17 8.32 4.73
N LEU A 79 -7.98 9.37 4.63
CA LEU A 79 -9.35 9.42 5.16
C LEU A 79 -10.42 9.27 4.06
N GLY A 80 -10.03 9.04 2.82
CA GLY A 80 -10.97 8.95 1.70
C GLY A 80 -11.54 10.31 1.28
N GLU A 81 -10.79 11.40 1.48
CA GLU A 81 -11.14 12.74 1.00
C GLU A 81 -10.69 12.92 -0.47
N ALA A 82 -10.02 14.02 -0.83
CA ALA A 82 -9.45 14.14 -2.17
C ALA A 82 -8.17 13.30 -2.30
N PRO A 83 -7.99 12.47 -3.34
CA PRO A 83 -6.76 11.73 -3.53
C PRO A 83 -5.61 12.69 -3.87
N ASP A 84 -4.50 12.63 -3.12
CA ASP A 84 -3.28 13.39 -3.48
C ASP A 84 -2.73 13.05 -4.88
N ARG A 85 -2.99 11.83 -5.34
CA ARG A 85 -2.64 11.33 -6.69
C ARG A 85 -3.49 10.11 -7.03
N VAL A 86 -3.76 9.95 -8.31
CA VAL A 86 -4.47 8.81 -8.88
C VAL A 86 -3.47 8.04 -9.75
N PRO A 87 -3.06 6.82 -9.36
CA PRO A 87 -2.16 6.02 -10.19
C PRO A 87 -2.87 5.54 -11.46
N HIS A 88 -2.10 5.23 -12.50
CA HIS A 88 -2.67 4.68 -13.73
C HIS A 88 -3.38 3.35 -13.43
N GLY A 89 -4.57 3.15 -14.00
CA GLY A 89 -5.39 1.96 -13.79
C GLY A 89 -6.25 1.98 -12.53
N ALA A 90 -6.20 3.02 -11.70
CA ALA A 90 -7.15 3.23 -10.60
C ALA A 90 -8.50 3.78 -11.09
N GLU A 91 -9.56 3.39 -10.39
CA GLU A 91 -10.91 3.94 -10.53
C GLU A 91 -11.06 5.23 -9.69
N ASP A 92 -12.12 6.00 -9.94
CA ASP A 92 -12.34 7.32 -9.31
C ASP A 92 -12.49 7.25 -7.78
N ASP A 93 -12.91 6.11 -7.22
CA ASP A 93 -13.13 5.90 -5.78
C ASP A 93 -12.01 5.10 -5.09
N GLU A 94 -10.86 4.97 -5.75
CA GLU A 94 -9.70 4.22 -5.26
C GLU A 94 -8.54 5.14 -4.85
N TYR A 95 -7.91 4.76 -3.75
CA TYR A 95 -6.85 5.51 -3.10
C TYR A 95 -5.56 4.69 -3.10
N LEU A 96 -4.46 5.35 -3.45
CA LEU A 96 -3.13 4.78 -3.45
C LEU A 96 -2.68 4.44 -2.03
N LEU A 97 -2.41 3.17 -1.74
CA LEU A 97 -1.79 2.75 -0.48
C LEU A 97 -0.28 2.53 -0.63
N LEU A 98 0.15 1.83 -1.68
CA LEU A 98 1.56 1.55 -1.97
C LEU A 98 1.87 1.82 -3.45
N GLY A 99 2.98 2.51 -3.72
CA GLY A 99 3.49 2.75 -5.07
C GLY A 99 4.72 1.90 -5.40
N CYS A 100 4.99 1.69 -6.69
CA CYS A 100 6.22 1.06 -7.17
C CYS A 100 7.43 1.94 -6.87
N ALA A 101 8.54 1.33 -6.48
CA ALA A 101 9.84 1.99 -6.30
C ALA A 101 10.47 2.44 -7.65
N CYS A 102 9.91 2.02 -8.78
CA CYS A 102 10.49 2.17 -10.11
C CYS A 102 10.41 3.59 -10.71
N GLY A 103 9.58 4.49 -10.15
CA GLY A 103 9.51 5.89 -10.59
C GLY A 103 8.91 6.14 -11.98
N ILE A 104 8.22 5.15 -12.57
CA ILE A 104 7.58 5.24 -13.90
C ILE A 104 6.07 5.44 -13.74
N GLU A 105 5.46 6.24 -14.62
CA GLU A 105 4.05 6.66 -14.57
C GLU A 105 3.02 5.53 -14.73
N GLU A 106 3.37 4.43 -15.41
CA GLU A 106 2.52 3.23 -15.61
C GLU A 106 2.58 2.23 -14.42
N CYS A 107 3.02 2.70 -13.26
CA CYS A 107 3.43 1.85 -12.12
C CYS A 107 2.31 0.93 -11.59
N TRP A 108 2.70 -0.31 -11.28
CA TRP A 108 1.91 -1.34 -10.60
C TRP A 108 1.65 -0.92 -9.14
N ALA A 109 0.57 -0.16 -8.92
CA ALA A 109 0.20 0.41 -7.63
C ALA A 109 -0.76 -0.51 -6.89
N LEU A 110 -0.66 -0.53 -5.56
CA LEU A 110 -1.70 -1.11 -4.71
C LEU A 110 -2.67 -0.01 -4.30
N VAL A 111 -3.94 -0.22 -4.65
CA VAL A 111 -5.04 0.70 -4.34
C VAL A 111 -6.10 0.01 -3.50
N ALA A 112 -6.93 0.80 -2.84
CA ALA A 112 -8.10 0.33 -2.12
C ALA A 112 -9.17 1.44 -2.10
N LYS A 113 -10.43 1.05 -1.87
CA LYS A 113 -11.46 2.02 -1.50
C LYS A 113 -11.30 2.38 -0.05
N ILE A 114 -11.25 3.68 0.25
CA ILE A 114 -11.19 4.20 1.62
C ILE A 114 -12.51 4.89 1.92
N ALA A 115 -13.27 4.33 2.85
CA ALA A 115 -14.48 4.94 3.37
C ALA A 115 -14.29 5.25 4.84
N ALA A 116 -14.76 6.42 5.26
CA ALA A 116 -14.63 6.84 6.63
C ALA A 116 -15.94 7.47 7.12
N ASP A 117 -16.44 6.95 8.23
CA ASP A 117 -17.68 7.39 8.86
C ASP A 117 -17.39 7.96 10.27
N GLU A 118 -18.43 8.13 11.08
CA GLU A 118 -18.32 8.71 12.43
C GLU A 118 -17.47 7.85 13.38
N ASP A 119 -17.51 6.52 13.22
CA ASP A 119 -16.93 5.55 14.16
C ASP A 119 -15.77 4.74 13.58
N SER A 120 -15.69 4.64 12.25
CA SER A 120 -14.75 3.75 11.56
C SER A 120 -14.09 4.34 10.32
N VAL A 121 -12.94 3.75 9.96
CA VAL A 121 -12.30 3.87 8.64
C VAL A 121 -12.14 2.47 8.10
N THR A 122 -12.55 2.23 6.86
CA THR A 122 -12.44 0.93 6.18
C THR A 122 -11.62 1.04 4.92
N TRP A 123 -10.70 0.09 4.74
CA TRP A 123 -10.06 -0.17 3.45
C TRP A 123 -10.63 -1.46 2.88
N SER A 124 -11.21 -1.39 1.67
CA SER A 124 -11.81 -2.52 0.97
C SER A 124 -11.35 -2.60 -0.48
N ASP A 125 -11.66 -3.72 -1.13
CA ASP A 125 -11.38 -3.95 -2.55
C ASP A 125 -9.91 -3.68 -2.90
N LEU A 126 -9.00 -4.20 -2.06
CA LEU A 126 -7.57 -4.10 -2.31
C LEU A 126 -7.25 -4.79 -3.62
N ARG A 127 -6.53 -4.09 -4.51
CA ARG A 127 -6.06 -4.67 -5.77
C ARG A 127 -4.79 -4.00 -6.26
N ASN A 128 -4.05 -4.72 -7.09
CA ASN A 128 -3.00 -4.15 -7.93
C ASN A 128 -3.65 -3.52 -9.18
N THR A 129 -3.10 -2.41 -9.66
CA THR A 129 -3.64 -1.71 -10.83
C THR A 129 -3.39 -2.43 -12.17
N TYR A 130 -2.51 -3.42 -12.21
CA TYR A 130 -2.08 -4.12 -13.42
C TYR A 130 -2.31 -5.64 -13.38
N ARG A 131 -2.16 -6.26 -12.21
CA ARG A 131 -2.40 -7.69 -12.00
C ARG A 131 -3.76 -7.92 -11.34
N ASP A 132 -4.54 -8.82 -11.93
CA ASP A 132 -5.80 -9.30 -11.36
C ASP A 132 -5.53 -10.41 -10.34
N TRP A 133 -4.81 -10.05 -9.27
CA TRP A 133 -4.40 -10.96 -8.21
C TRP A 133 -5.30 -10.87 -6.99
N ASN A 134 -5.36 -11.95 -6.21
CA ASN A 134 -6.33 -12.07 -5.15
C ASN A 134 -5.80 -11.52 -3.82
N TYR A 135 -6.50 -10.51 -3.26
CA TYR A 135 -6.22 -9.94 -1.94
C TYR A 135 -7.30 -10.28 -0.89
N ASP A 136 -8.23 -11.20 -1.18
CA ASP A 136 -9.34 -11.62 -0.30
C ASP A 136 -8.88 -12.07 1.09
N ALA A 137 -7.67 -12.64 1.18
CA ALA A 137 -7.07 -13.07 2.45
C ALA A 137 -6.85 -11.89 3.42
N MET A 138 -6.69 -10.67 2.91
CA MET A 138 -6.62 -9.44 3.72
C MET A 138 -8.00 -8.98 4.17
N GLY A 139 -9.03 -9.25 3.37
CA GLY A 139 -10.41 -8.86 3.60
C GLY A 139 -10.59 -7.34 3.74
N VAL A 140 -11.72 -6.93 4.31
CA VAL A 140 -11.95 -5.52 4.66
C VAL A 140 -11.20 -5.18 5.94
N LEU A 141 -10.30 -4.20 5.86
CA LEU A 141 -9.55 -3.71 7.01
C LEU A 141 -10.33 -2.58 7.68
N THR A 142 -10.92 -2.87 8.85
CA THR A 142 -11.71 -1.89 9.62
C THR A 142 -10.97 -1.39 10.85
N PHE A 143 -10.82 -0.08 10.94
CA PHE A 143 -10.16 0.63 12.03
C PHE A 143 -11.16 1.49 12.81
N SER A 144 -10.91 1.75 14.09
CA SER A 144 -11.65 2.77 14.83
C SER A 144 -11.26 4.16 14.34
N ARG A 145 -12.23 5.00 13.97
CA ARG A 145 -12.00 6.38 13.49
C ARG A 145 -11.14 7.18 14.45
N ARG A 146 -11.45 7.12 15.76
CA ARG A 146 -10.69 7.84 16.80
C ARG A 146 -9.24 7.37 16.89
N GLN A 147 -8.98 6.07 16.77
CA GLN A 147 -7.62 5.52 16.81
C GLN A 147 -6.85 5.90 15.55
N TYR A 148 -7.50 5.78 14.38
CA TYR A 148 -6.95 6.12 13.07
C TYR A 148 -6.51 7.58 12.99
N GLU A 149 -7.39 8.52 13.37
CA GLU A 149 -7.06 9.94 13.37
C GLU A 149 -5.94 10.29 14.36
N ARG A 150 -5.87 9.59 15.51
CA ARG A 150 -4.76 9.77 16.44
C ARG A 150 -3.44 9.32 15.82
N ALA A 151 -3.43 8.19 15.11
CA ALA A 151 -2.26 7.70 14.40
C ALA A 151 -1.84 8.68 13.28
N LEU A 152 -2.80 9.24 12.54
CA LEU A 152 -2.53 10.30 11.56
C LEU A 152 -1.91 11.54 12.23
N ARG A 153 -2.52 12.08 13.30
CA ARG A 153 -1.97 13.25 14.01
C ARG A 153 -0.54 13.01 14.50
N ALA A 154 -0.24 11.80 14.99
CA ALA A 154 1.10 11.43 15.44
C ALA A 154 2.14 11.44 14.30
N ALA A 155 1.75 11.01 13.09
CA ALA A 155 2.65 10.96 11.93
C ALA A 155 2.77 12.31 11.20
N PHE A 156 1.68 13.06 11.12
CA PHE A 156 1.60 14.25 10.28
C PHE A 156 1.97 15.55 11.00
N GLY A 157 1.93 15.56 12.34
CA GLY A 157 2.01 16.78 13.12
C GLY A 157 0.70 17.56 13.04
N SER A 158 0.29 18.17 14.15
CA SER A 158 -0.83 19.12 14.21
C SER A 158 -0.49 20.43 13.52
#